data_AF-A0A2V5XTM2-F1
#
_entry.id   AF-A0A2V5XTM2-F1
#
_cell.length_a   1.000
_cell.length_b   1.000
_cell.length_c   1.000
_cell.angle_alpha   90.00
_cell.angle_beta   90.00
_cell.angle_gamma   90.00
#
_symmetry.space_group_name_H-M   'P 1'
#
loop_
_entity.id
_entity.type
_entity.pdbx_description
1 polymer ?
#
loop_
_entity_poly.entity_id
_entity_poly.type
_entity_poly.pdbx_seq_one_letter_code
_entity_poly.pdbx_strand_id
1 'polypeptide(L)'
;MSGIRHQKSERGKPHYARAPRALYPTSDLRSLIFAERGRESFRGFTLLELLIVIGIIAILLVLIAPAFTTIKSGTEVTTAIYGVKGLLENARAYAKANHTYVFVGFAEVDSSVDPSVSPQITTGDTPYGRVAVAVVASKDGTSQYQYATTDQGNDWTANYANGAHLIAVGKLQTYENLHFVPVDFGSWSPTAHPNSKMARYQPTGPPYILGNALSSSVTPFTWPLGSPLDSGYQYRFDRVINFDPTGIARIATSTNGDAIPHVMEIDFQPSHGTVFQPLPADFNQDVGNNAVIQLGTTSGAVRVFRP
;
A
#
# COMPACT_ATOMS: atom_id res chain seq x y z
N MET A 1 -10.73 -79.53 2.01
CA MET A 1 -9.84 -80.66 1.65
C MET A 1 -8.48 -80.09 1.28
N SER A 2 -7.50 -80.23 2.18
CA SER A 2 -6.27 -81.04 1.99
C SER A 2 -5.17 -80.27 1.25
N GLY A 3 -3.94 -80.03 1.72
CA GLY A 3 -3.18 -80.55 2.86
C GLY A 3 -1.77 -80.98 2.41
N ILE A 4 -0.73 -80.29 2.91
CA ILE A 4 0.61 -80.83 3.35
C ILE A 4 1.58 -81.24 2.18
N ARG A 5 2.92 -80.98 2.11
CA ARG A 5 4.06 -81.00 3.07
C ARG A 5 5.39 -80.38 2.51
N HIS A 6 6.27 -79.99 3.45
CA HIS A 6 7.75 -79.78 3.54
C HIS A 6 8.73 -80.33 2.46
N GLN A 7 10.00 -79.86 2.29
CA GLN A 7 11.15 -79.72 3.24
C GLN A 7 12.37 -78.97 2.59
N LYS A 8 13.01 -77.94 3.20
CA LYS A 8 14.37 -77.82 3.87
C LYS A 8 15.63 -78.11 2.97
N SER A 9 16.70 -77.29 2.91
CA SER A 9 17.80 -77.19 3.91
C SER A 9 18.98 -76.24 3.54
N GLU A 10 19.46 -75.46 4.54
CA GLU A 10 20.85 -75.08 5.00
C GLU A 10 21.93 -74.54 4.00
N ARG A 11 22.97 -73.73 4.31
CA ARG A 11 23.71 -73.25 5.51
C ARG A 11 24.75 -72.18 5.07
N GLY A 12 25.25 -71.32 5.99
CA GLY A 12 26.62 -70.74 5.87
C GLY A 12 26.87 -69.27 6.29
N LYS A 13 27.16 -69.04 7.58
CA LYS A 13 28.06 -67.98 8.16
C LYS A 13 29.04 -68.73 9.11
N PRO A 14 30.09 -68.17 9.77
CA PRO A 14 30.56 -66.77 9.95
C PRO A 14 32.13 -66.60 9.93
N HIS A 15 32.69 -65.41 10.26
CA HIS A 15 33.70 -65.18 11.33
C HIS A 15 34.43 -63.81 11.27
N TYR A 16 34.59 -63.18 12.44
CA TYR A 16 35.38 -61.98 12.79
C TYR A 16 36.77 -62.35 13.35
N ALA A 17 37.78 -61.47 13.21
CA ALA A 17 39.00 -61.24 14.05
C ALA A 17 40.15 -60.68 13.16
N ARG A 18 41.18 -59.90 13.56
CA ARG A 18 41.69 -59.22 14.77
C ARG A 18 43.00 -58.49 14.35
N ALA A 19 43.36 -57.37 14.97
CA ALA A 19 44.63 -56.63 14.74
C ALA A 19 45.89 -57.36 15.28
N PRO A 20 47.13 -56.96 14.88
CA PRO A 20 48.00 -56.24 15.82
C PRO A 20 49.01 -55.19 15.23
N ARG A 21 49.69 -54.54 16.20
CA ARG A 21 50.62 -53.39 16.30
C ARG A 21 51.94 -53.33 15.47
N ALA A 22 52.28 -52.06 15.15
CA ALA A 22 53.53 -51.29 15.36
C ALA A 22 54.91 -51.72 14.78
N LEU A 23 55.64 -50.75 14.19
CA LEU A 23 57.03 -50.34 14.54
C LEU A 23 57.48 -49.10 13.71
N TYR A 24 58.18 -48.15 14.34
CA TYR A 24 58.91 -47.02 13.72
C TYR A 24 60.41 -47.37 13.58
N PRO A 25 61.14 -46.73 12.64
CA PRO A 25 62.41 -46.06 12.99
C PRO A 25 62.61 -44.68 12.29
N THR A 26 62.93 -43.59 13.01
CA THR A 26 64.25 -42.91 13.18
C THR A 26 64.89 -42.43 11.86
N SER A 27 64.86 -41.13 11.51
CA SER A 27 65.71 -40.00 11.96
C SER A 27 66.81 -39.70 10.96
N ASP A 28 66.74 -38.52 10.31
CA ASP A 28 67.94 -37.90 9.74
C ASP A 28 67.97 -36.39 10.03
N LEU A 29 69.18 -35.94 10.30
CA LEU A 29 69.59 -34.76 11.06
C LEU A 29 70.02 -33.61 10.14
N ARG A 30 69.92 -32.38 10.68
CA ARG A 30 70.72 -31.17 10.36
C ARG A 30 70.43 -30.51 8.99
N SER A 31 70.49 -29.19 8.81
CA SER A 31 70.89 -28.05 9.64
C SER A 31 70.59 -26.74 8.89
N LEU A 32 70.11 -25.74 9.62
CA LEU A 32 70.45 -24.30 9.52
C LEU A 32 70.29 -23.60 8.15
N ILE A 33 69.13 -22.94 7.96
CA ILE A 33 69.12 -21.63 7.29
C ILE A 33 68.37 -20.65 8.21
N PHE A 34 69.05 -19.54 8.48
CA PHE A 34 68.65 -18.42 9.30
C PHE A 34 67.27 -17.91 8.90
N ALA A 35 66.30 -17.97 9.82
CA ALA A 35 65.09 -17.18 9.73
C ALA A 35 65.46 -15.72 10.08
N GLU A 36 65.83 -14.93 9.08
CA GLU A 36 65.74 -13.48 9.16
C GLU A 36 64.28 -13.10 9.42
N ARG A 37 64.01 -12.70 10.66
CA ARG A 37 62.74 -12.14 11.07
C ARG A 37 62.63 -10.73 10.48
N GLY A 38 62.09 -10.63 9.26
CA GLY A 38 61.66 -9.37 8.67
C GLY A 38 60.66 -8.68 9.61
N ARG A 39 61.02 -7.51 10.11
CA ARG A 39 60.15 -6.63 10.91
C ARG A 39 59.05 -6.11 9.98
N GLU A 40 57.84 -6.65 10.07
CA GLU A 40 56.66 -5.97 9.54
C GLU A 40 56.43 -4.71 10.38
N SER A 41 56.79 -3.58 9.79
CA SER A 41 56.52 -2.25 10.32
C SER A 41 55.02 -1.99 10.24
N PHE A 42 54.32 -2.15 11.37
CA PHE A 42 53.02 -1.55 11.56
C PHE A 42 53.20 -0.03 11.55
N ARG A 43 53.03 0.60 10.39
CA ARG A 43 52.92 2.05 10.25
C ARG A 43 51.62 2.48 10.94
N GLY A 44 51.74 3.03 12.15
CA GLY A 44 50.61 3.65 12.85
C GLY A 44 50.12 4.89 12.11
N PHE A 45 48.81 5.10 12.13
CA PHE A 45 48.16 6.30 11.60
C PHE A 45 48.76 7.56 12.24
N THR A 46 49.17 8.52 11.42
CA THR A 46 49.64 9.82 11.91
C THR A 46 48.45 10.70 12.30
N LEU A 47 48.65 11.60 13.27
CA LEU A 47 47.63 12.59 13.64
C LEU A 47 47.24 13.49 12.45
N LEU A 48 48.18 13.73 11.53
CA LEU A 48 47.94 14.50 10.30
C LEU A 48 46.98 13.76 9.36
N GLU A 49 47.16 12.45 9.15
CA GLU A 49 46.25 11.65 8.32
C GLU A 49 44.84 11.65 8.89
N LEU A 50 44.69 11.51 10.21
CA LEU A 50 43.38 11.60 10.85
C LEU A 50 42.75 12.98 10.66
N LEU A 51 43.54 14.05 10.77
CA LEU A 51 43.09 15.44 10.57
C LEU A 51 42.59 15.68 9.13
N ILE A 52 43.30 15.15 8.13
CA ILE A 52 42.90 15.29 6.72
C ILE A 52 41.60 14.53 6.46
N VAL A 53 41.45 13.33 7.03
CA VAL A 53 40.24 12.51 6.86
C VAL A 53 39.01 13.22 7.44
N ILE A 54 39.09 13.76 8.66
CA ILE A 54 37.96 14.50 9.25
C ILE A 54 37.65 15.79 8.47
N GLY A 55 38.67 16.45 7.92
CA GLY A 55 38.50 17.62 7.06
C GLY A 55 37.76 17.30 5.77
N ILE A 56 38.11 16.19 5.11
CA ILE A 56 37.42 15.72 3.91
C ILE A 56 35.98 15.32 4.25
N ILE A 57 35.74 14.61 5.36
CA ILE A 57 34.37 14.25 5.80
C ILE A 57 33.53 15.51 6.03
N ALA A 58 34.08 16.55 6.67
CA ALA A 58 33.36 17.80 6.91
C ALA A 58 32.97 18.51 5.60
N ILE A 59 33.87 18.56 4.61
CA ILE A 59 33.59 19.15 3.29
C ILE A 59 32.53 18.33 2.55
N LEU A 60 32.64 17.00 2.57
CA LEU A 60 31.66 16.12 1.94
C LEU A 60 30.26 16.31 2.55
N LEU A 61 30.15 16.44 3.88
CA LEU A 61 28.86 16.66 4.55
C LEU A 61 28.18 17.98 4.13
N VAL A 62 28.95 19.06 3.92
CA VAL A 62 28.41 20.35 3.44
C VAL A 62 27.87 20.24 2.01
N LEU A 63 28.53 19.46 1.15
CA LEU A 63 28.16 19.29 -0.25
C LEU A 63 26.99 18.33 -0.49
N ILE A 64 26.66 17.47 0.49
CA ILE A 64 25.52 16.54 0.41
C ILE A 64 24.17 17.28 0.58
N ALA A 65 24.13 18.39 1.33
CA ALA A 65 22.89 19.09 1.66
C ALA A 65 22.08 19.65 0.47
N PRO A 66 22.67 20.34 -0.53
CA PRO A 66 21.87 20.99 -1.59
C PRO A 66 21.33 20.04 -2.66
N ALA A 67 21.71 18.76 -2.68
CA ALA A 67 21.29 17.81 -3.72
C ALA A 67 19.93 17.13 -3.45
N PHE A 68 19.29 17.38 -2.31
CA PHE A 68 18.07 16.64 -1.89
C PHE A 68 16.75 17.43 -1.95
N THR A 69 16.74 18.69 -2.40
CA THR A 69 15.57 19.56 -2.19
C THR A 69 14.62 19.74 -3.38
N THR A 70 14.87 19.14 -4.56
CA THR A 70 14.04 19.45 -5.75
C THR A 70 13.59 18.27 -6.62
N ILE A 71 13.75 17.01 -6.21
CA ILE A 71 13.30 15.82 -6.99
C ILE A 71 12.23 14.97 -6.25
N LYS A 72 11.61 15.50 -5.18
CA LYS A 72 10.73 14.67 -4.31
C LYS A 72 9.27 14.59 -4.74
N SER A 73 8.65 15.65 -5.25
CA SER A 73 7.18 15.67 -5.41
C SER A 73 6.64 14.66 -6.44
N GLY A 74 7.29 14.46 -7.59
CA GLY A 74 6.82 13.51 -8.62
C GLY A 74 6.92 12.04 -8.20
N THR A 75 8.00 11.69 -7.50
CA THR A 75 8.23 10.34 -6.94
C THR A 75 7.27 10.06 -5.79
N GLU A 76 6.99 11.05 -4.95
CA GLU A 76 6.04 10.96 -3.84
C GLU A 76 4.62 10.72 -4.34
N VAL A 77 4.15 11.50 -5.33
CA VAL A 77 2.82 11.29 -5.96
C VAL A 77 2.73 9.90 -6.58
N THR A 78 3.76 9.45 -7.30
CA THR A 78 3.78 8.10 -7.87
C THR A 78 3.67 7.02 -6.80
N THR A 79 4.48 7.13 -5.75
CA THR A 79 4.45 6.20 -4.60
C THR A 79 3.08 6.19 -3.93
N ALA A 80 2.48 7.37 -3.75
CA ALA A 80 1.17 7.51 -3.13
C ALA A 80 0.05 6.84 -3.96
N ILE A 81 0.03 7.07 -5.27
CA ILE A 81 -0.94 6.44 -6.19
C ILE A 81 -0.81 4.92 -6.17
N TYR A 82 0.40 4.38 -6.26
CA TYR A 82 0.61 2.93 -6.18
C TYR A 82 0.34 2.37 -4.78
N GLY A 83 0.53 3.16 -3.73
CA GLY A 83 0.11 2.83 -2.36
C GLY A 83 -1.41 2.67 -2.25
N VAL A 84 -2.18 3.63 -2.77
CA VAL A 84 -3.65 3.57 -2.82
C VAL A 84 -4.12 2.37 -3.66
N LYS A 85 -3.50 2.14 -4.83
CA LYS A 85 -3.77 0.95 -5.66
C LYS A 85 -3.59 -0.34 -4.84
N GLY A 86 -2.45 -0.48 -4.17
CA GLY A 86 -2.15 -1.67 -3.36
C GLY A 86 -3.14 -1.85 -2.20
N LEU A 87 -3.56 -0.77 -1.56
CA LEU A 87 -4.62 -0.77 -0.53
C LEU A 87 -5.95 -1.31 -1.06
N LEU A 88 -6.38 -0.86 -2.23
CA LEU A 88 -7.63 -1.31 -2.86
C LEU A 88 -7.56 -2.80 -3.25
N GLU A 89 -6.43 -3.24 -3.79
CA GLU A 89 -6.19 -4.66 -4.12
C GLU A 89 -6.22 -5.53 -2.86
N ASN A 90 -5.55 -5.08 -1.79
CA ASN A 90 -5.53 -5.78 -0.51
C ASN A 90 -6.92 -5.84 0.14
N ALA A 91 -7.65 -4.72 0.18
CA ALA A 91 -9.00 -4.65 0.73
C ALA A 91 -9.96 -5.61 0.02
N ARG A 92 -9.90 -5.67 -1.32
CA ARG A 92 -10.69 -6.64 -2.09
C ARG A 92 -10.29 -8.08 -1.78
N ALA A 93 -8.99 -8.36 -1.72
CA ALA A 93 -8.50 -9.70 -1.38
C ALA A 93 -8.95 -10.11 0.02
N TYR A 94 -8.92 -9.19 0.99
CA TYR A 94 -9.39 -9.41 2.34
C TYR A 94 -10.89 -9.73 2.38
N ALA A 95 -11.73 -8.95 1.66
CA ALA A 95 -13.17 -9.18 1.58
C ALA A 95 -13.49 -10.61 1.11
N LYS A 96 -12.82 -11.03 0.02
CA LYS A 96 -12.97 -12.36 -0.56
C LYS A 96 -12.47 -13.48 0.35
N ALA A 97 -11.30 -13.29 0.95
CA ALA A 97 -10.66 -14.31 1.78
C ALA A 97 -11.38 -14.54 3.12
N ASN A 98 -12.00 -13.49 3.66
CA ASN A 98 -12.67 -13.53 4.97
C ASN A 98 -14.20 -13.57 4.84
N HIS A 99 -14.74 -13.64 3.62
CA HIS A 99 -16.18 -13.66 3.35
C HIS A 99 -16.94 -12.54 4.09
N THR A 100 -16.37 -11.34 4.08
CA THR A 100 -16.91 -10.19 4.81
C THR A 100 -16.95 -8.95 3.94
N TYR A 101 -17.75 -7.97 4.35
CA TYR A 101 -17.76 -6.64 3.76
C TYR A 101 -16.57 -5.83 4.24
N VAL A 102 -15.93 -5.11 3.31
CA VAL A 102 -14.79 -4.24 3.58
C VAL A 102 -15.10 -2.83 3.06
N PHE A 103 -14.75 -1.82 3.84
CA PHE A 103 -14.97 -0.41 3.58
C PHE A 103 -13.62 0.30 3.53
N VAL A 104 -13.29 0.89 2.38
CA VAL A 104 -12.08 1.70 2.20
C VAL A 104 -12.50 3.15 2.20
N GLY A 105 -12.21 3.84 3.29
CA GLY A 105 -12.53 5.25 3.48
C GLY A 105 -11.40 6.16 3.05
N PHE A 106 -11.74 7.25 2.38
CA PHE A 106 -10.84 8.29 1.92
C PHE A 106 -11.25 9.64 2.50
N ALA A 107 -10.28 10.34 3.08
CA ALA A 107 -10.46 11.69 3.62
C ALA A 107 -9.35 12.57 3.09
N GLU A 108 -9.72 13.72 2.53
CA GLU A 108 -8.78 14.73 2.11
C GLU A 108 -8.79 15.86 3.13
N VAL A 109 -7.62 16.24 3.62
CA VAL A 109 -7.47 17.20 4.72
C VAL A 109 -6.35 18.20 4.43
N ASP A 110 -6.31 19.25 5.24
CA ASP A 110 -5.27 20.27 5.20
C ASP A 110 -3.90 19.67 5.56
N SER A 111 -3.00 19.61 4.59
CA SER A 111 -1.63 19.10 4.79
C SER A 111 -0.76 19.98 5.70
N SER A 112 -1.12 21.26 5.89
CA SER A 112 -0.42 22.17 6.80
C SER A 112 -0.77 21.95 8.27
N VAL A 113 -1.89 21.29 8.56
CA VAL A 113 -2.29 20.92 9.92
C VAL A 113 -1.42 19.74 10.39
N ASP A 114 -0.86 19.86 11.59
CA ASP A 114 -0.07 18.81 12.21
C ASP A 114 -0.92 17.51 12.33
N PRO A 115 -0.42 16.35 11.89
CA PRO A 115 -1.19 15.10 11.91
C PRO A 115 -1.72 14.68 13.30
N SER A 116 -1.15 15.20 14.40
CA SER A 116 -1.61 14.90 15.77
C SER A 116 -2.85 15.68 16.21
N VAL A 117 -3.25 16.73 15.46
CA VAL A 117 -4.46 17.50 15.75
C VAL A 117 -5.71 16.65 15.51
N SER A 118 -6.73 16.81 16.36
CA SER A 118 -8.01 16.11 16.23
C SER A 118 -9.17 17.10 16.43
N PRO A 119 -10.11 17.21 15.47
CA PRO A 119 -10.15 16.50 14.18
C PRO A 119 -9.17 17.07 13.15
N GLN A 120 -8.77 16.22 12.21
CA GLN A 120 -8.15 16.62 10.95
C GLN A 120 -9.26 17.06 9.99
N ILE A 121 -9.19 18.31 9.55
CA ILE A 121 -10.23 18.95 8.75
C ILE A 121 -9.59 19.73 7.59
N THR A 122 -10.41 20.09 6.60
CA THR A 122 -10.03 21.06 5.57
C THR A 122 -10.41 22.47 6.08
N THR A 123 -9.47 23.42 6.13
CA THR A 123 -9.68 24.77 6.69
C THR A 123 -9.67 25.90 5.66
N GLY A 124 -10.84 26.37 5.22
CA GLY A 124 -10.93 27.45 4.23
C GLY A 124 -11.05 26.92 2.80
N ASP A 125 -10.92 27.81 1.81
CA ASP A 125 -11.39 27.51 0.45
C ASP A 125 -10.49 26.53 -0.33
N THR A 126 -9.24 26.28 0.12
CA THR A 126 -8.27 25.50 -0.66
C THR A 126 -7.25 24.61 0.07
N PRO A 127 -7.23 24.34 1.40
CA PRO A 127 -6.12 23.55 1.90
C PRO A 127 -6.41 22.06 1.89
N TYR A 128 -5.96 21.45 0.81
CA TYR A 128 -5.91 20.01 0.66
C TYR A 128 -4.46 19.53 0.72
N GLY A 129 -4.14 18.41 0.09
CA GLY A 129 -2.77 17.94 -0.07
C GLY A 129 -2.37 16.78 0.83
N ARG A 130 -3.25 16.34 1.73
CA ARG A 130 -3.10 15.08 2.45
C ARG A 130 -4.34 14.23 2.22
N VAL A 131 -4.13 13.02 1.69
CA VAL A 131 -5.16 11.99 1.60
C VAL A 131 -4.90 10.94 2.67
N ALA A 132 -5.81 10.85 3.63
CA ALA A 132 -5.85 9.78 4.61
C ALA A 132 -6.74 8.63 4.11
N VAL A 133 -6.28 7.39 4.34
CA VAL A 133 -6.99 6.17 3.94
C VAL A 133 -7.04 5.20 5.12
N ALA A 134 -8.23 4.72 5.42
CA ALA A 134 -8.46 3.67 6.41
C ALA A 134 -9.25 2.52 5.78
N VAL A 135 -8.96 1.29 6.22
CA VAL A 135 -9.67 0.09 5.79
C VAL A 135 -10.26 -0.59 7.00
N VAL A 136 -11.58 -0.78 6.96
CA VAL A 136 -12.33 -1.46 8.02
C VAL A 136 -13.16 -2.58 7.43
N ALA A 137 -13.40 -3.63 8.19
CA ALA A 137 -14.20 -4.77 7.79
C ALA A 137 -15.33 -5.03 8.80
N SER A 138 -16.43 -5.59 8.31
CA SER A 138 -17.52 -6.04 9.15
C SER A 138 -17.09 -7.25 10.01
N LYS A 139 -17.38 -7.20 11.32
CA LYS A 139 -17.08 -8.29 12.26
C LYS A 139 -17.95 -9.51 12.04
N ASP A 140 -19.22 -9.28 11.68
CA ASP A 140 -20.24 -10.32 11.56
C ASP A 140 -20.52 -10.71 10.10
N GLY A 141 -19.79 -10.13 9.15
CA GLY A 141 -19.94 -10.43 7.72
C GLY A 141 -21.19 -9.83 7.09
N THR A 142 -21.99 -9.05 7.83
CA THR A 142 -23.12 -8.32 7.26
C THR A 142 -22.66 -7.02 6.62
N SER A 143 -23.45 -6.50 5.68
CA SER A 143 -23.17 -5.22 5.04
C SER A 143 -23.27 -4.06 6.01
N GLN A 144 -24.00 -4.18 7.13
CA GLN A 144 -24.34 -3.08 8.05
C GLN A 144 -25.17 -1.95 7.40
N TYR A 145 -25.58 -2.12 6.13
CA TYR A 145 -26.49 -1.26 5.39
C TYR A 145 -27.25 -2.06 4.31
N GLN A 146 -28.42 -1.59 3.92
CA GLN A 146 -29.35 -2.18 2.97
C GLN A 146 -29.44 -1.30 1.73
N TYR A 147 -29.48 -1.95 0.58
CA TYR A 147 -29.68 -1.29 -0.70
C TYR A 147 -31.18 -1.01 -0.94
N ALA A 148 -31.79 -0.10 -0.19
CA ALA A 148 -33.18 0.33 -0.44
C ALA A 148 -33.23 1.38 -1.56
N THR A 149 -34.21 1.44 -2.45
CA THR A 149 -34.23 2.47 -3.52
C THR A 149 -34.60 3.88 -3.05
N THR A 150 -34.95 4.03 -1.76
CA THR A 150 -35.23 5.31 -1.07
C THR A 150 -34.63 5.25 0.33
N ASP A 151 -34.16 6.38 0.87
CA ASP A 151 -33.62 6.50 2.25
C ASP A 151 -32.37 5.66 2.59
N GLN A 152 -31.47 5.47 1.60
CA GLN A 152 -30.20 4.74 1.78
C GLN A 152 -29.29 5.42 2.81
N GLY A 153 -28.73 4.63 3.74
CA GLY A 153 -27.74 5.09 4.73
C GLY A 153 -28.24 5.35 6.14
N ASN A 154 -29.56 5.47 6.32
CA ASN A 154 -30.13 5.67 7.65
C ASN A 154 -29.88 4.47 8.55
N ASP A 155 -29.93 3.28 7.99
CA ASP A 155 -29.60 2.03 8.66
C ASP A 155 -28.12 1.90 9.00
N TRP A 156 -27.22 2.31 8.10
CA TRP A 156 -25.80 2.41 8.43
C TRP A 156 -25.59 3.32 9.63
N THR A 157 -26.14 4.54 9.58
CA THR A 157 -25.98 5.54 10.64
C THR A 157 -26.56 5.05 11.97
N ALA A 158 -27.75 4.43 11.93
CA ALA A 158 -28.39 3.85 13.11
C ALA A 158 -27.60 2.67 13.71
N ASN A 159 -27.00 1.83 12.86
CA ASN A 159 -26.24 0.66 13.27
C ASN A 159 -24.74 0.94 13.49
N TYR A 160 -24.26 2.14 13.17
CA TYR A 160 -22.83 2.44 13.22
C TYR A 160 -22.26 2.15 14.60
N ALA A 161 -22.99 2.54 15.66
CA ALA A 161 -22.62 2.27 17.06
C ALA A 161 -21.14 2.58 17.35
N ASN A 162 -20.67 3.74 16.86
CA ASN A 162 -19.27 4.17 16.92
C ASN A 162 -18.27 3.17 16.30
N GLY A 163 -18.68 2.44 15.27
CA GLY A 163 -17.90 1.39 14.63
C GLY A 163 -17.81 0.09 15.44
N ALA A 164 -18.71 -0.17 16.40
CA ALA A 164 -18.66 -1.37 17.24
C ALA A 164 -18.71 -2.68 16.42
N HIS A 165 -19.34 -2.66 15.25
CA HIS A 165 -19.43 -3.80 14.33
C HIS A 165 -18.29 -3.87 13.32
N LEU A 166 -17.32 -2.96 13.41
CA LEU A 166 -16.20 -2.85 12.49
C LEU A 166 -14.88 -3.23 13.18
N ILE A 167 -13.97 -3.80 12.40
CA ILE A 167 -12.56 -3.98 12.77
C ILE A 167 -11.67 -3.25 11.78
N ALA A 168 -10.55 -2.73 12.26
CA ALA A 168 -9.50 -2.24 11.39
C ALA A 168 -8.79 -3.41 10.69
N VAL A 169 -8.68 -3.34 9.36
CA VAL A 169 -7.90 -4.31 8.56
C VAL A 169 -6.41 -3.94 8.57
N GLY A 170 -6.09 -2.67 8.81
CA GLY A 170 -4.73 -2.16 8.91
C GLY A 170 -4.68 -0.84 9.67
N LYS A 171 -3.49 -0.23 9.72
CA LYS A 171 -3.31 1.11 10.29
C LYS A 171 -3.78 2.17 9.28
N LEU A 172 -4.24 3.31 9.78
CA LEU A 172 -4.43 4.52 8.98
C LEU A 172 -3.15 4.81 8.16
N GLN A 173 -3.32 5.05 6.86
CA GLN A 173 -2.25 5.50 5.98
C GLN A 173 -2.51 6.94 5.58
N THR A 174 -1.46 7.75 5.44
CA THR A 174 -1.55 9.11 4.91
C THR A 174 -0.62 9.27 3.72
N TYR A 175 -1.09 10.02 2.74
CA TYR A 175 -0.38 10.32 1.51
C TYR A 175 -0.36 11.82 1.30
N GLU A 176 0.83 12.42 1.39
CA GLU A 176 1.02 13.85 1.17
C GLU A 176 1.14 14.18 -0.32
N ASN A 177 0.99 15.46 -0.64
CA ASN A 177 1.13 16.02 -1.98
C ASN A 177 0.11 15.46 -2.99
N LEU A 178 -1.07 15.03 -2.51
CA LEU A 178 -2.18 14.54 -3.32
C LEU A 178 -3.43 15.38 -3.11
N HIS A 179 -4.14 15.66 -4.20
CA HIS A 179 -5.46 16.26 -4.17
C HIS A 179 -6.47 15.47 -5.01
N PHE A 180 -7.69 15.28 -4.50
CA PHE A 180 -8.77 14.68 -5.27
C PHE A 180 -9.33 15.69 -6.25
N VAL A 181 -9.46 15.31 -7.51
CA VAL A 181 -10.11 16.19 -8.48
C VAL A 181 -11.63 16.07 -8.31
N PRO A 182 -12.35 17.17 -7.98
CA PRO A 182 -13.78 17.13 -7.72
C PRO A 182 -14.62 17.03 -9.00
N VAL A 183 -13.97 17.12 -10.16
CA VAL A 183 -14.56 16.99 -11.49
C VAL A 183 -14.04 15.73 -12.17
N ASP A 184 -14.80 15.20 -13.11
CA ASP A 184 -14.34 14.14 -13.99
C ASP A 184 -13.17 14.68 -14.85
N PHE A 185 -12.00 14.04 -14.81
CA PHE A 185 -10.89 14.38 -15.72
C PHE A 185 -11.27 14.25 -17.20
N GLY A 186 -12.38 13.59 -17.50
CA GLY A 186 -12.70 13.18 -18.85
C GLY A 186 -11.79 12.03 -19.27
N SER A 187 -12.21 11.31 -20.31
CA SER A 187 -11.29 10.44 -21.03
C SER A 187 -11.69 10.26 -22.48
N TRP A 188 -10.68 10.22 -23.33
CA TRP A 188 -10.79 9.67 -24.67
C TRP A 188 -11.10 8.17 -24.63
N SER A 189 -11.93 7.71 -25.57
CA SER A 189 -12.09 6.27 -25.80
C SER A 189 -10.74 5.67 -26.24
N PRO A 190 -10.31 4.52 -25.66
CA PRO A 190 -9.09 3.83 -26.07
C PRO A 190 -9.03 3.50 -27.56
N THR A 191 -10.17 3.26 -28.20
CA THR A 191 -10.23 2.98 -29.64
C THR A 191 -9.91 4.21 -30.49
N ALA A 192 -10.34 5.39 -30.05
CA ALA A 192 -10.11 6.64 -30.77
C ALA A 192 -8.69 7.19 -30.53
N HIS A 193 -8.12 6.92 -29.35
CA HIS A 193 -6.82 7.44 -28.93
C HIS A 193 -5.90 6.33 -28.41
N PRO A 194 -5.48 5.37 -29.27
CA PRO A 194 -4.72 4.19 -28.84
C PRO A 194 -3.31 4.51 -28.30
N ASN A 195 -2.80 5.71 -28.59
CA ASN A 195 -1.49 6.17 -28.11
C ASN A 195 -1.57 7.00 -26.81
N SER A 196 -2.78 7.35 -26.37
CA SER A 196 -2.98 8.06 -25.10
C SER A 196 -2.83 7.06 -23.95
N LYS A 197 -1.93 7.37 -23.01
CA LYS A 197 -1.77 6.56 -21.80
C LYS A 197 -2.87 6.83 -20.76
N MET A 198 -3.70 7.83 -21.00
CA MET A 198 -4.83 8.23 -20.16
C MET A 198 -6.19 7.78 -20.72
N ALA A 199 -6.24 7.29 -21.96
CA ALA A 199 -7.45 6.80 -22.60
C ALA A 199 -7.99 5.55 -21.90
N ARG A 200 -9.26 5.63 -21.48
CA ARG A 200 -9.97 4.58 -20.73
C ARG A 200 -11.48 4.72 -20.90
N TYR A 201 -12.23 3.67 -20.53
CA TYR A 201 -13.69 3.76 -20.46
C TYR A 201 -14.08 4.51 -19.19
N GLN A 202 -14.93 5.52 -19.31
CA GLN A 202 -15.32 6.35 -18.17
C GLN A 202 -16.44 5.72 -17.33
N PRO A 203 -16.51 6.05 -16.02
CA PRO A 203 -17.66 5.68 -15.20
C PRO A 203 -18.98 6.19 -15.78
N THR A 204 -20.08 5.52 -15.46
CA THR A 204 -21.42 5.85 -15.99
C THR A 204 -22.00 7.16 -15.45
N GLY A 205 -21.32 7.82 -14.52
CA GLY A 205 -21.71 9.13 -14.01
C GLY A 205 -20.92 9.57 -12.77
N PRO A 206 -21.14 10.82 -12.31
CA PRO A 206 -20.38 11.43 -11.23
C PRO A 206 -20.34 10.67 -9.88
N PRO A 207 -21.40 9.93 -9.45
CA PRO A 207 -21.35 9.15 -8.21
C PRO A 207 -20.26 8.08 -8.15
N TYR A 208 -19.70 7.70 -9.30
CA TYR A 208 -18.68 6.66 -9.43
C TYR A 208 -17.26 7.24 -9.58
N ILE A 209 -17.10 8.54 -9.36
CA ILE A 209 -15.83 9.26 -9.36
C ILE A 209 -15.63 9.79 -7.94
N LEU A 210 -14.70 9.20 -7.20
CA LEU A 210 -14.58 9.40 -5.75
C LEU A 210 -14.30 10.86 -5.34
N GLY A 211 -13.66 11.64 -6.19
CA GLY A 211 -13.41 13.07 -5.90
C GLY A 211 -14.70 13.91 -5.95
N ASN A 212 -15.70 13.49 -6.71
CA ASN A 212 -16.91 14.26 -6.97
C ASN A 212 -17.83 14.35 -5.75
N ALA A 213 -18.49 15.50 -5.57
CA ALA A 213 -19.42 15.69 -4.45
C ALA A 213 -20.59 14.69 -4.45
N LEU A 214 -21.03 14.23 -5.62
CA LEU A 214 -22.11 13.25 -5.77
C LEU A 214 -21.67 11.82 -5.41
N SER A 215 -20.38 11.57 -5.15
CA SER A 215 -19.89 10.27 -4.67
C SER A 215 -19.88 10.15 -3.15
N SER A 216 -20.47 11.11 -2.43
CA SER A 216 -20.58 11.05 -0.96
C SER A 216 -21.31 9.76 -0.56
N SER A 217 -20.62 8.96 0.25
CA SER A 217 -21.07 7.62 0.56
C SER A 217 -22.02 7.61 1.74
N VAL A 218 -23.01 6.73 1.68
CA VAL A 218 -23.95 6.45 2.77
C VAL A 218 -23.40 5.49 3.82
N THR A 219 -22.16 5.05 3.68
CA THR A 219 -21.46 4.21 4.66
C THR A 219 -20.26 4.92 5.29
N PRO A 220 -20.41 6.15 5.82
CA PRO A 220 -19.29 6.88 6.38
C PRO A 220 -18.80 6.24 7.67
N PHE A 221 -17.51 6.35 7.97
CA PHE A 221 -16.98 5.92 9.25
C PHE A 221 -15.89 6.86 9.72
N THR A 222 -15.48 6.68 10.97
CA THR A 222 -14.49 7.55 11.62
C THR A 222 -13.27 6.75 12.07
N TRP A 223 -12.17 7.47 12.25
CA TRP A 223 -10.94 6.95 12.81
C TRP A 223 -10.44 7.81 13.97
N PRO A 224 -9.95 7.20 15.06
CA PRO A 224 -9.98 5.75 15.32
C PRO A 224 -11.41 5.20 15.46
N LEU A 225 -11.58 3.90 15.21
CA LEU A 225 -12.84 3.21 15.53
C LEU A 225 -13.15 3.38 17.03
N GLY A 226 -14.43 3.44 17.38
CA GLY A 226 -14.91 3.82 18.72
C GLY A 226 -15.34 5.28 18.83
N SER A 227 -15.08 6.10 17.81
CA SER A 227 -15.52 7.49 17.75
C SER A 227 -16.92 7.61 17.12
N PRO A 228 -17.78 8.54 17.58
CA PRO A 228 -19.01 8.91 16.89
C PRO A 228 -18.76 9.44 15.47
N LEU A 229 -19.80 9.48 14.62
CA LEU A 229 -19.72 10.04 13.27
C LEU A 229 -19.62 11.57 13.26
N ASP A 230 -20.17 12.23 14.27
CA ASP A 230 -20.35 13.69 14.30
C ASP A 230 -19.37 14.42 15.23
N SER A 231 -18.61 13.69 16.07
CA SER A 231 -17.65 14.28 17.00
C SER A 231 -16.63 13.25 17.51
N GLY A 232 -15.57 13.73 18.17
CA GLY A 232 -14.61 12.89 18.88
C GLY A 232 -13.67 12.07 18.00
N TYR A 233 -13.75 12.21 16.68
CA TYR A 233 -12.88 11.54 15.72
C TYR A 233 -11.65 12.37 15.37
N GLN A 234 -10.61 11.69 14.89
CA GLN A 234 -9.47 12.32 14.22
C GLN A 234 -9.74 12.48 12.73
N TYR A 235 -10.27 11.46 12.08
CA TYR A 235 -10.67 11.52 10.67
C TYR A 235 -12.11 11.03 10.50
N ARG A 236 -12.83 11.65 9.57
CA ARG A 236 -14.14 11.19 9.08
C ARG A 236 -14.02 10.88 7.60
N PHE A 237 -14.47 9.71 7.21
CA PHE A 237 -14.40 9.21 5.84
C PHE A 237 -15.79 9.23 5.23
N ASP A 238 -16.06 10.26 4.43
CA ASP A 238 -17.33 10.43 3.72
C ASP A 238 -17.28 9.87 2.29
N ARG A 239 -16.09 9.51 1.81
CA ARG A 239 -15.86 8.88 0.52
C ARG A 239 -15.42 7.44 0.76
N VAL A 240 -16.28 6.49 0.43
CA VAL A 240 -16.06 5.08 0.79
C VAL A 240 -16.30 4.18 -0.41
N ILE A 241 -15.35 3.26 -0.63
CA ILE A 241 -15.49 2.16 -1.57
C ILE A 241 -15.74 0.88 -0.77
N ASN A 242 -16.85 0.23 -1.07
CA ASN A 242 -17.33 -0.98 -0.39
C ASN A 242 -17.01 -2.19 -1.25
N PHE A 243 -16.34 -3.19 -0.68
CA PHE A 243 -16.21 -4.52 -1.28
C PHE A 243 -17.13 -5.49 -0.56
N ASP A 244 -17.98 -6.18 -1.31
CA ASP A 244 -18.78 -7.28 -0.76
C ASP A 244 -17.93 -8.56 -0.58
N PRO A 245 -18.45 -9.61 0.09
CA PRO A 245 -17.74 -10.88 0.30
C PRO A 245 -17.29 -11.59 -0.99
N THR A 246 -17.86 -11.26 -2.15
CA THR A 246 -17.43 -11.79 -3.46
C THR A 246 -16.35 -10.92 -4.11
N GLY A 247 -16.11 -9.75 -3.53
CA GLY A 247 -15.14 -8.76 -3.94
C GLY A 247 -15.73 -7.73 -4.90
N ILE A 248 -17.04 -7.66 -5.15
CA ILE A 248 -17.61 -6.63 -6.02
C ILE A 248 -17.51 -5.27 -5.31
N ALA A 249 -16.96 -4.29 -6.02
CA ALA A 249 -16.77 -2.95 -5.51
C ALA A 249 -17.98 -2.04 -5.80
N ARG A 250 -18.36 -1.20 -4.84
CA ARG A 250 -19.44 -0.21 -4.97
C ARG A 250 -19.07 1.09 -4.26
N ILE A 251 -19.54 2.22 -4.79
CA ILE A 251 -19.67 3.47 -4.02
C ILE A 251 -21.17 3.61 -3.77
N ALA A 252 -21.60 3.30 -2.56
CA ALA A 252 -22.99 3.42 -2.17
C ALA A 252 -23.25 4.89 -1.80
N THR A 253 -24.06 5.59 -2.59
CA THR A 253 -24.58 6.95 -2.29
C THR A 253 -26.06 6.86 -1.91
N SER A 254 -26.74 7.99 -1.69
CA SER A 254 -28.17 8.01 -1.37
C SER A 254 -29.10 7.67 -2.55
N THR A 255 -28.57 7.69 -3.78
CA THR A 255 -29.35 7.57 -5.02
C THR A 255 -28.99 6.35 -5.87
N ASN A 256 -27.95 5.59 -5.50
CA ASN A 256 -27.39 4.53 -6.35
C ASN A 256 -26.90 3.29 -5.58
N GLY A 257 -27.35 3.10 -4.34
CA GLY A 257 -26.82 2.09 -3.41
C GLY A 257 -26.57 0.71 -4.02
N ASP A 258 -27.50 0.15 -4.81
CA ASP A 258 -27.32 -1.19 -5.41
C ASP A 258 -26.68 -1.20 -6.81
N ALA A 259 -26.50 -0.03 -7.41
CA ALA A 259 -26.06 0.03 -8.80
C ALA A 259 -24.57 -0.35 -8.90
N ILE A 260 -24.28 -1.37 -9.70
CA ILE A 260 -22.92 -1.85 -9.96
C ILE A 260 -22.45 -1.22 -11.28
N PRO A 261 -21.68 -0.12 -11.26
CA PRO A 261 -21.13 0.46 -12.49
C PRO A 261 -20.08 -0.51 -13.05
N HIS A 262 -19.74 -0.42 -14.34
CA HIS A 262 -18.67 -1.26 -14.90
C HIS A 262 -17.28 -0.87 -14.35
N VAL A 263 -17.05 0.42 -14.13
CA VAL A 263 -15.83 0.99 -13.54
C VAL A 263 -16.15 2.12 -12.57
N MET A 264 -15.25 2.35 -11.63
CA MET A 264 -15.22 3.52 -10.75
C MET A 264 -13.82 4.14 -10.82
N GLU A 265 -13.70 5.43 -10.51
CA GLU A 265 -12.45 6.16 -10.61
C GLU A 265 -12.11 6.95 -9.35
N ILE A 266 -10.80 7.07 -9.10
CA ILE A 266 -10.23 8.03 -8.17
C ILE A 266 -9.23 8.86 -8.95
N ASP A 267 -9.55 10.14 -9.07
CA ASP A 267 -8.82 11.10 -9.87
C ASP A 267 -7.95 11.96 -8.96
N PHE A 268 -6.65 12.01 -9.28
CA PHE A 268 -5.66 12.72 -8.48
C PHE A 268 -4.91 13.74 -9.31
N GLN A 269 -4.70 14.91 -8.70
CA GLN A 269 -3.70 15.88 -9.13
C GLN A 269 -2.62 16.05 -8.06
N PRO A 270 -1.37 16.33 -8.46
CA PRO A 270 -0.31 16.63 -7.51
C PRO A 270 -0.62 17.95 -6.79
N SER A 271 -0.34 18.00 -5.49
CA SER A 271 -0.26 19.25 -4.74
C SER A 271 1.17 19.48 -4.25
N HIS A 272 1.46 20.70 -3.82
CA HIS A 272 2.67 21.06 -3.09
C HIS A 272 2.25 21.68 -1.75
N GLY A 273 2.24 20.87 -0.70
CA GLY A 273 1.49 21.19 0.51
C GLY A 273 0.02 21.41 0.16
N THR A 274 -0.51 22.56 0.56
CA THR A 274 -1.91 22.94 0.35
C THR A 274 -2.21 23.50 -1.04
N VAL A 275 -1.18 23.72 -1.87
CA VAL A 275 -1.33 24.36 -3.18
C VAL A 275 -1.46 23.29 -4.27
N PHE A 276 -2.47 23.41 -5.12
CA PHE A 276 -2.61 22.64 -6.36
C PHE A 276 -2.89 23.58 -7.53
N GLN A 277 -2.69 23.10 -8.76
CA GLN A 277 -3.03 23.86 -9.96
C GLN A 277 -4.45 23.47 -10.38
N PRO A 278 -5.43 24.39 -10.38
CA PRO A 278 -6.75 24.10 -10.92
C PRO A 278 -6.65 23.66 -12.39
N LEU A 279 -7.55 22.76 -12.80
CA LEU A 279 -7.58 22.30 -14.18
C LEU A 279 -8.03 23.45 -15.10
N PRO A 280 -7.30 23.70 -16.20
CA PRO A 280 -7.72 24.72 -17.17
C PRO A 280 -9.00 24.29 -17.89
N ALA A 281 -9.71 25.25 -18.48
CA ALA A 281 -10.98 24.98 -19.17
C ALA A 281 -10.82 24.04 -20.39
N ASP A 282 -9.63 24.02 -21.00
CA ASP A 282 -9.19 23.16 -22.09
C ASP A 282 -8.32 21.99 -21.60
N PHE A 283 -8.61 21.46 -20.41
CA PHE A 283 -7.85 20.39 -19.77
C PHE A 283 -7.56 19.23 -20.74
N ASN A 284 -6.27 18.96 -20.93
CA ASN A 284 -5.80 17.79 -21.64
C ASN A 284 -5.28 16.76 -20.64
N GLN A 285 -5.96 15.62 -20.55
CA GLN A 285 -5.58 14.54 -19.65
C GLN A 285 -4.19 13.95 -19.91
N ASP A 286 -3.66 14.06 -21.14
CA ASP A 286 -2.38 13.48 -21.57
C ASP A 286 -1.16 14.35 -21.22
N VAL A 287 -1.33 15.41 -20.43
CA VAL A 287 -0.23 16.28 -19.99
C VAL A 287 -0.24 16.49 -18.49
N GLY A 288 0.92 16.88 -17.95
CA GLY A 288 1.11 17.11 -16.53
C GLY A 288 1.42 15.83 -15.75
N ASN A 289 1.12 15.84 -14.45
CA ASN A 289 1.46 14.75 -13.53
C ASN A 289 0.21 14.19 -12.83
N ASN A 290 -0.92 14.24 -13.53
CA ASN A 290 -2.20 13.70 -13.07
C ASN A 290 -2.17 12.18 -13.07
N ALA A 291 -3.03 11.58 -12.24
CA ALA A 291 -3.18 10.14 -12.19
C ALA A 291 -4.63 9.76 -11.96
N VAL A 292 -5.04 8.67 -12.60
CA VAL A 292 -6.35 8.06 -12.37
C VAL A 292 -6.16 6.63 -11.92
N ILE A 293 -6.79 6.27 -10.80
CA ILE A 293 -6.95 4.89 -10.39
C ILE A 293 -8.34 4.44 -10.81
N GLN A 294 -8.40 3.55 -11.80
CA GLN A 294 -9.65 2.94 -12.24
C GLN A 294 -9.82 1.57 -11.59
N LEU A 295 -11.01 1.33 -11.06
CA LEU A 295 -11.42 0.08 -10.45
C LEU A 295 -12.53 -0.57 -11.27
N GLY A 296 -12.26 -1.75 -11.84
CA GLY A 296 -13.29 -2.61 -12.38
C GLY A 296 -14.09 -3.25 -11.24
N THR A 297 -15.37 -2.94 -11.17
CA THR A 297 -16.19 -3.33 -10.00
C THR A 297 -16.34 -4.84 -9.88
N THR A 298 -16.67 -5.51 -10.98
CA THR A 298 -16.87 -6.96 -11.09
C THR A 298 -15.59 -7.69 -11.47
N SER A 299 -14.78 -7.13 -12.36
CA SER A 299 -13.57 -7.79 -12.87
C SER A 299 -12.43 -7.86 -11.86
N GLY A 300 -12.44 -7.01 -10.82
CA GLY A 300 -11.34 -6.96 -9.87
C GLY A 300 -10.17 -6.05 -10.26
N ALA A 301 -10.12 -5.62 -11.52
CA ALA A 301 -8.95 -4.93 -12.06
C ALA A 301 -8.77 -3.55 -11.39
N VAL A 302 -7.56 -3.28 -10.89
CA VAL A 302 -7.15 -1.94 -10.44
C VAL A 302 -6.05 -1.45 -11.37
N ARG A 303 -6.32 -0.37 -12.11
CA ARG A 303 -5.41 0.16 -13.13
C ARG A 303 -5.05 1.60 -12.81
N VAL A 304 -3.80 1.96 -13.08
CA VAL A 304 -3.30 3.33 -12.94
C VAL A 304 -3.07 3.89 -14.34
N PHE A 305 -3.67 5.03 -14.62
CA PHE A 305 -3.49 5.79 -15.85
C PHE A 305 -2.74 7.08 -15.54
N ARG A 306 -1.73 7.41 -16.35
CA ARG A 306 -0.89 8.61 -16.24
C ARG A 306 -0.41 9.04 -17.64
N PRO A 307 -0.12 10.33 -17.87
CA PRO A 307 0.53 10.82 -19.08
C PRO A 307 1.81 10.07 -19.51
#